data_AF-A0A949J246-F1
#
_entry.id   AF-A0A949J246-F1
#
_cell.length_a   1.000
_cell.length_b   1.000
_cell.length_c   1.000
_cell.angle_alpha   90.00
_cell.angle_beta   90.00
_cell.angle_gamma   90.00
#
_symmetry.space_group_name_H-M   'P 1'
#
loop_
_entity.id
_entity.type
_entity.pdbx_description
1 polymer ?
#
loop_
_entity_poly.entity_id
_entity_poly.type
_entity_poly.pdbx_seq_one_letter_code
_entity_poly.pdbx_strand_id
1 'polypeptide(L)'
;MLSTLALCGAVAPGAQAGTLPQCPVYSKWPVRPLSAEVRAALTKYYAVRKMTPISVEKNQMSVLNVNTERVGVHWCQNVGGGRSGYVGVVPKNALSAVMVHVRHKAYAVTGASYTFATVVRLPAAGWRIVSDDTAP
;
A
#
# COMPACT_ATOMS: atom_id res chain seq x y z
N MET A 1 28.72 -5.57 58.92
CA MET A 1 28.93 -7.03 59.04
C MET A 1 27.67 -7.72 58.56
N LEU A 2 27.83 -8.62 57.57
CA LEU A 2 26.87 -9.57 56.95
C LEU A 2 25.59 -9.00 56.30
N SER A 3 24.96 -9.62 55.31
CA SER A 3 25.38 -10.36 54.10
C SER A 3 24.06 -10.83 53.45
N THR A 4 23.86 -10.46 52.19
CA THR A 4 23.21 -11.20 51.09
C THR A 4 21.82 -11.86 51.28
N LEU A 5 20.88 -11.48 50.40
CA LEU A 5 20.13 -12.42 49.55
C LEU A 5 19.56 -11.69 48.33
N ALA A 6 20.05 -12.08 47.15
CA ALA A 6 19.41 -11.81 45.87
C ALA A 6 18.35 -12.90 45.62
N LEU A 7 17.21 -12.56 45.01
CA LEU A 7 16.44 -13.47 44.17
C LEU A 7 15.45 -12.72 43.28
N CYS A 8 15.60 -12.98 41.99
CA CYS A 8 14.71 -12.85 40.85
C CYS A 8 13.23 -12.54 41.09
N GLY A 9 12.69 -11.65 40.24
CA GLY A 9 11.27 -11.53 39.92
C GLY A 9 10.90 -10.06 39.66
N ALA A 10 10.40 -9.63 38.52
CA ALA A 10 9.95 -10.32 37.34
C ALA A 10 10.12 -9.37 36.14
N VAL A 11 10.63 -9.91 35.03
CA VAL A 11 10.37 -9.31 33.72
C VAL A 11 8.90 -9.57 33.44
N ALA A 12 8.10 -8.52 33.33
CA ALA A 12 6.83 -8.60 32.63
C ALA A 12 6.80 -7.48 31.59
N PRO A 13 7.19 -7.76 30.34
CA PRO A 13 6.83 -6.90 29.23
C PRO A 13 5.33 -7.12 29.02
N GLY A 14 4.51 -6.29 29.65
CA GLY A 14 3.09 -6.21 29.39
C GLY A 14 2.79 -5.54 28.04
N ALA A 15 3.56 -5.85 27.00
CA ALA A 15 3.04 -5.70 25.64
C ALA A 15 2.05 -6.85 25.49
N GLN A 16 0.77 -6.54 25.69
CA GLN A 16 -0.31 -7.42 25.30
C GLN A 16 0.06 -8.01 23.93
N ALA A 17 0.13 -9.35 23.85
CA ALA A 17 0.24 -10.05 22.58
C ALA A 17 -1.06 -9.79 21.81
N GLY A 18 -1.15 -8.60 21.23
CA GLY A 18 -2.29 -8.19 20.44
C GLY A 18 -2.34 -9.10 19.23
N THR A 19 -3.46 -9.80 19.07
CA THR A 19 -3.77 -10.52 17.84
C THR A 19 -3.53 -9.58 16.66
N LEU A 20 -2.61 -9.96 15.76
CA LEU A 20 -2.33 -9.17 14.58
C LEU A 20 -3.62 -9.00 13.76
N PRO A 21 -3.83 -7.84 13.11
CA PRO A 21 -4.95 -7.69 12.19
C PRO A 21 -4.83 -8.71 11.05
N GLN A 22 -5.97 -9.10 10.47
CA GLN A 22 -5.96 -9.93 9.27
C GLN A 22 -5.28 -9.19 8.12
N CYS A 23 -4.48 -9.92 7.32
CA CYS A 23 -3.82 -9.34 6.16
C CYS A 23 -4.84 -8.81 5.15
N PRO A 24 -4.59 -7.64 4.53
CA PRO A 24 -5.44 -7.14 3.46
C PRO A 24 -5.55 -8.18 2.34
N VAL A 25 -6.79 -8.49 1.95
CA VAL A 25 -7.06 -9.36 0.81
C VAL A 25 -7.50 -8.47 -0.35
N TYR A 26 -6.61 -8.22 -1.30
CA TYR A 26 -6.84 -7.29 -2.41
C TYR A 26 -8.09 -7.60 -3.23
N SER A 27 -8.46 -8.88 -3.38
CA SER A 27 -9.67 -9.29 -4.09
C SER A 27 -10.97 -8.91 -3.39
N LYS A 28 -10.92 -8.50 -2.11
CA LYS A 28 -12.07 -8.07 -1.31
C LYS A 28 -12.19 -6.55 -1.22
N TRP A 29 -11.27 -5.79 -1.83
CA TRP A 29 -11.33 -4.34 -1.78
C TRP A 29 -12.52 -3.80 -2.58
N PRO A 30 -13.23 -2.77 -2.06
CA PRO A 30 -14.32 -2.15 -2.80
C PRO A 30 -13.81 -1.58 -4.13
N VAL A 31 -14.53 -1.86 -5.22
CA VAL A 31 -14.17 -1.36 -6.55
C VAL A 31 -15.14 -0.25 -6.96
N ARG A 32 -14.63 0.77 -7.64
CA ARG A 32 -15.41 1.87 -8.21
C ARG A 32 -15.02 2.11 -9.67
N PRO A 33 -15.90 2.73 -10.49
CA PRO A 33 -15.52 3.22 -11.81
C PRO A 33 -14.34 4.20 -11.70
N LEU A 34 -13.42 4.16 -12.68
CA LEU A 34 -12.28 5.06 -12.72
C LEU A 34 -12.75 6.51 -12.87
N SER A 35 -12.39 7.39 -11.93
CA SER A 35 -12.73 8.81 -12.01
C SER A 35 -11.88 9.54 -13.07
N ALA A 36 -12.41 10.65 -13.58
CA ALA A 36 -11.69 11.48 -14.54
C ALA A 36 -10.39 12.06 -13.95
N GLU A 37 -10.38 12.44 -12.67
CA GLU A 37 -9.18 13.02 -12.05
C GLU A 37 -8.09 11.97 -11.83
N VAL A 38 -8.46 10.74 -11.44
CA VAL A 38 -7.50 9.64 -11.33
C VAL A 38 -6.93 9.29 -12.70
N ARG A 39 -7.77 9.22 -13.75
CA ARG A 39 -7.29 9.04 -15.12
C ARG A 39 -6.30 10.12 -15.53
N ALA A 40 -6.63 11.39 -15.29
CA ALA A 40 -5.76 12.51 -15.64
C ALA A 40 -4.41 12.43 -14.92
N ALA A 41 -4.40 12.06 -13.63
CA ALA A 41 -3.17 11.84 -12.88
C ALA A 41 -2.31 10.73 -13.48
N LEU A 42 -2.92 9.58 -13.81
CA LEU A 42 -2.23 8.45 -14.46
C LEU A 42 -1.64 8.85 -15.82
N THR A 43 -2.45 9.45 -16.69
CA THR A 43 -1.99 9.89 -18.02
C THR A 43 -0.82 10.85 -17.90
N LYS A 44 -0.88 11.84 -17.00
CA LYS A 44 0.22 12.78 -16.77
C LYS A 44 1.49 12.06 -16.29
N TYR A 45 1.36 11.16 -15.32
CA TYR A 45 2.50 10.43 -14.74
C TYR A 45 3.21 9.56 -15.77
N TYR A 46 2.47 8.74 -16.53
CA TYR A 46 3.07 7.86 -17.54
C TYR A 46 3.54 8.60 -18.80
N ALA A 47 2.95 9.76 -19.13
CA ALA A 47 3.44 10.60 -20.23
C ALA A 47 4.84 11.16 -19.96
N VAL A 48 5.08 11.69 -18.74
CA VAL A 48 6.41 12.18 -18.34
C VAL A 48 7.47 11.07 -18.42
N ARG A 49 7.08 9.84 -18.11
CA ARG A 49 7.96 8.66 -18.18
C ARG A 49 8.10 8.06 -19.58
N LYS A 50 7.46 8.65 -20.61
CA LYS A 50 7.44 8.13 -21.99
C LYS A 50 6.88 6.70 -22.10
N MET A 51 5.89 6.40 -21.26
CA MET A 51 5.27 5.08 -21.14
C MET A 51 3.87 4.99 -21.75
N THR A 52 3.43 6.05 -22.41
CA THR A 52 2.16 6.11 -23.15
C THR A 52 2.20 5.29 -24.45
N PRO A 53 1.04 4.85 -24.97
CA PRO A 53 -0.31 5.00 -24.40
C PRO A 53 -0.52 4.11 -23.17
N ILE A 54 -1.50 4.49 -22.33
CA ILE A 54 -1.92 3.68 -21.18
C ILE A 54 -3.35 3.20 -21.35
N SER A 55 -3.66 2.04 -20.79
CA SER A 55 -5.03 1.57 -20.59
C SER A 55 -5.23 1.09 -19.15
N VAL A 56 -6.44 1.25 -18.63
CA VAL A 56 -6.79 0.82 -17.27
C VAL A 56 -7.67 -0.42 -17.36
N GLU A 57 -7.28 -1.50 -16.69
CA GLU A 57 -8.06 -2.73 -16.70
C GLU A 57 -9.48 -2.47 -16.18
N LYS A 58 -10.49 -2.96 -16.93
CA LYS A 58 -11.92 -2.85 -16.62
C LYS A 58 -12.43 -1.43 -16.37
N ASN A 59 -11.61 -0.42 -16.64
CA ASN A 59 -11.92 0.98 -16.36
C ASN A 59 -12.33 1.23 -14.90
N GLN A 60 -11.65 0.57 -13.96
CA GLN A 60 -12.00 0.55 -12.54
C GLN A 60 -10.81 0.89 -11.64
N MET A 61 -11.12 1.22 -10.39
CA MET A 61 -10.15 1.49 -9.32
C MET A 61 -10.57 0.79 -8.03
N SER A 62 -9.63 0.15 -7.35
CA SER A 62 -9.86 -0.44 -6.03
C SER A 62 -9.63 0.63 -4.96
N VAL A 63 -10.55 0.77 -4.02
CA VAL A 63 -10.47 1.75 -2.93
C VAL A 63 -9.63 1.18 -1.80
N LEU A 64 -8.59 1.92 -1.42
CA LEU A 64 -7.67 1.53 -0.35
C LEU A 64 -8.11 2.13 0.98
N ASN A 65 -7.89 1.37 2.06
CA ASN A 65 -8.00 1.93 3.39
C ASN A 65 -6.71 2.70 3.71
N VAL A 66 -6.83 4.03 3.76
CA VAL A 66 -5.69 4.93 4.00
C VAL A 66 -4.96 4.63 5.31
N ASN A 67 -5.58 4.00 6.30
CA ASN A 67 -4.95 3.66 7.57
C ASN A 67 -4.14 2.36 7.51
N THR A 68 -4.63 1.34 6.80
CA THR A 68 -3.91 0.06 6.66
C THR A 68 -2.76 0.19 5.66
N GLU A 69 -2.88 1.08 4.67
CA GLU A 69 -1.87 1.26 3.63
C GLU A 69 -0.89 2.40 3.92
N ARG A 70 -0.89 2.98 5.14
CA ARG A 70 0.01 4.11 5.48
C ARG A 70 1.47 3.73 5.26
N VAL A 71 2.31 4.70 4.90
CA VAL A 71 3.76 4.52 4.85
C VAL A 71 4.29 3.88 6.14
N GLY A 72 4.94 2.73 5.99
CA GLY A 72 5.52 1.95 7.10
C GLY A 72 5.51 0.45 6.83
N VAL A 73 6.24 -0.29 7.65
CA VAL A 73 6.19 -1.76 7.69
C VAL A 73 5.04 -2.17 8.61
N HIS A 74 4.13 -2.96 8.07
CA HIS A 74 2.96 -3.50 8.78
C HIS A 74 3.10 -5.00 8.95
N TRP A 75 2.51 -5.51 10.03
CA TRP A 75 2.44 -6.93 10.31
C TRP A 75 1.00 -7.36 10.43
N CYS A 76 0.67 -8.49 9.85
CA CYS A 76 -0.68 -9.02 9.80
C CYS A 76 -0.67 -10.55 9.88
N GLN A 77 -1.83 -11.14 10.11
CA GLN A 77 -2.04 -12.57 10.13
C GLN A 77 -2.73 -13.03 8.84
N ASN A 78 -2.19 -14.06 8.19
CA ASN A 78 -2.81 -14.67 7.02
C ASN A 78 -4.05 -15.49 7.41
N VAL A 79 -4.97 -15.65 6.46
CA VAL A 79 -6.08 -16.61 6.59
C VAL A 79 -5.50 -18.02 6.72
N GLY A 80 -5.92 -18.77 7.75
CA GLY A 80 -5.36 -20.09 8.06
C GLY A 80 -4.16 -20.08 9.01
N GLY A 81 -3.74 -18.90 9.48
CA GLY A 81 -2.62 -18.75 10.42
C GLY A 81 -1.32 -18.30 9.74
N GLY A 82 -0.31 -18.03 10.55
CA GLY A 82 0.97 -17.48 10.08
C GLY A 82 0.98 -15.95 10.01
N ARG A 83 2.17 -15.38 10.25
CA ARG A 83 2.43 -13.94 10.25
C ARG A 83 3.02 -13.53 8.90
N SER A 84 2.52 -12.43 8.34
CA SER A 84 3.05 -11.80 7.14
C SER A 84 3.37 -10.32 7.41
N GLY A 85 4.25 -9.77 6.60
CA GLY A 85 4.58 -8.35 6.59
C GLY A 85 4.30 -7.72 5.24
N TYR A 86 3.90 -6.46 5.22
CA TYR A 86 3.77 -5.68 3.99
C TYR A 86 4.24 -4.24 4.22
N VAL A 87 4.61 -3.55 3.14
CA VAL A 87 5.02 -2.15 3.18
C VAL A 87 3.90 -1.30 2.62
N GLY A 88 3.32 -0.43 3.45
CA GLY A 88 2.35 0.55 2.99
C GLY A 88 3.07 1.74 2.33
N VAL A 89 2.36 2.40 1.41
CA VAL A 89 2.90 3.49 0.57
C VAL A 89 2.06 4.78 0.64
N VAL A 90 0.92 4.77 1.34
CA VAL A 90 0.00 5.90 1.42
C VAL A 90 0.51 6.95 2.42
N PRO A 91 0.71 8.22 2.01
CA PRO A 91 1.15 9.27 2.92
C PRO A 91 0.14 9.51 4.06
N LYS A 92 0.64 9.88 5.25
CA LYS A 92 -0.19 10.12 6.45
C LYS A 92 -1.27 11.19 6.27
N ASN A 93 -1.04 12.15 5.38
CA ASN A 93 -1.97 13.25 5.08
C ASN A 93 -2.87 12.98 3.87
N ALA A 94 -2.89 11.77 3.31
CA ALA A 94 -3.79 11.42 2.23
C ALA A 94 -5.25 11.40 2.71
N LEU A 95 -6.13 12.04 1.95
CA LEU A 95 -7.59 12.06 2.21
C LEU A 95 -8.26 10.77 1.70
N SER A 96 -7.72 10.19 0.63
CA SER A 96 -8.20 8.95 0.04
C SER A 96 -7.08 8.29 -0.77
N ALA A 97 -7.15 6.98 -0.94
CA ALA A 97 -6.21 6.21 -1.75
C ALA A 97 -6.98 5.21 -2.63
N VAL A 98 -6.48 4.99 -3.85
CA VAL A 98 -6.96 3.97 -4.77
C VAL A 98 -5.78 3.24 -5.41
N MET A 99 -6.00 2.01 -5.84
CA MET A 99 -5.06 1.25 -6.65
C MET A 99 -5.70 0.99 -8.00
N VAL A 100 -4.91 1.17 -9.06
CA VAL A 100 -5.36 1.03 -10.44
C VAL A 100 -4.43 0.08 -11.17
N HIS A 101 -4.99 -0.90 -11.86
CA HIS A 101 -4.20 -1.79 -12.72
C HIS A 101 -4.04 -1.13 -14.09
N VAL A 102 -2.81 -0.71 -14.39
CA VAL A 102 -2.47 0.07 -15.59
C VAL A 102 -1.64 -0.79 -16.52
N ARG A 103 -2.01 -0.82 -17.80
CA ARG A 103 -1.15 -1.28 -18.89
C ARG A 103 -0.49 -0.08 -19.54
N HIS A 104 0.77 -0.22 -19.88
CA HIS A 104 1.60 0.83 -20.48
C HIS A 104 2.65 0.21 -21.40
N LYS A 105 3.43 1.04 -22.09
CA LYS A 105 4.60 0.58 -22.85
C LYS A 105 5.53 -0.25 -21.95
N ALA A 106 6.02 -1.39 -22.42
CA ALA A 106 6.91 -2.26 -21.66
C ALA A 106 8.15 -1.51 -21.14
N TYR A 107 8.52 -1.76 -19.89
CA TYR A 107 9.80 -1.31 -19.33
C TYR A 107 10.95 -1.95 -20.11
N ALA A 108 11.96 -1.15 -20.46
CA ALA A 108 13.10 -1.63 -21.23
C ALA A 108 13.92 -2.71 -20.50
N VAL A 109 13.98 -2.64 -19.17
CA VAL A 109 14.80 -3.53 -18.34
C VAL A 109 14.09 -4.86 -18.07
N THR A 110 12.81 -4.82 -17.71
CA THR A 110 12.06 -6.01 -17.25
C THR A 110 11.12 -6.59 -18.30
N GLY A 111 10.82 -5.84 -19.38
CA GLY A 111 9.79 -6.19 -20.35
C GLY A 111 8.35 -6.10 -19.81
N ALA A 112 8.16 -5.77 -18.53
CA ALA A 112 6.84 -5.68 -17.92
C ALA A 112 6.05 -4.48 -18.48
N SER A 113 4.80 -4.73 -18.87
CA SER A 113 3.90 -3.76 -19.50
C SER A 113 2.63 -3.50 -18.67
N TYR A 114 2.63 -3.94 -17.42
CA TYR A 114 1.52 -3.78 -16.50
C TYR A 114 2.02 -3.50 -15.07
N THR A 115 1.26 -2.68 -14.35
CA THR A 115 1.61 -2.19 -13.01
C THR A 115 0.37 -1.97 -12.15
N PHE A 116 0.56 -2.10 -10.83
CA PHE A 116 -0.41 -1.63 -9.84
C PHE A 116 0.02 -0.23 -9.39
N ALA A 117 -0.69 0.78 -9.89
CA ALA A 117 -0.43 2.17 -9.53
C ALA A 117 -1.26 2.56 -8.30
N THR A 118 -0.59 2.93 -7.21
CA THR A 118 -1.25 3.51 -6.04
C THR A 118 -1.36 5.01 -6.22
N VAL A 119 -2.60 5.52 -6.25
CA VAL A 119 -2.94 6.92 -6.45
C VAL A 119 -3.63 7.46 -5.21
N VAL A 120 -3.16 8.58 -4.68
CA VAL A 120 -3.68 9.20 -3.46
C VAL A 120 -4.19 10.61 -3.74
N ARG A 121 -5.22 11.03 -3.00
CA ARG A 121 -5.69 12.42 -2.99
C ARG A 121 -5.05 13.14 -1.82
N LEU A 122 -4.20 14.12 -2.11
CA LEU A 122 -3.59 14.98 -1.12
C LEU A 122 -4.36 16.31 -1.01
N PRO A 123 -4.48 16.92 0.19
CA PRO A 123 -5.27 18.13 0.42
C PRO A 123 -4.94 19.30 -0.54
N ALA A 124 -3.65 19.57 -0.77
CA ALA A 124 -3.21 20.71 -1.60
C ALA A 124 -2.79 20.32 -3.03
N ALA A 125 -2.45 19.05 -3.27
CA ALA A 125 -1.86 18.61 -4.54
C ALA A 125 -2.81 17.82 -5.45
N GLY A 126 -4.02 17.51 -4.96
CA GLY A 126 -4.99 16.67 -5.68
C GLY A 126 -4.51 15.23 -5.81
N TRP A 127 -4.91 14.56 -6.89
CA TRP A 127 -4.56 13.17 -7.16
C TRP A 127 -3.12 13.02 -7.67
N ARG A 128 -2.36 12.12 -7.05
CA ARG A 128 -0.95 11.84 -7.35
C ARG A 128 -0.65 10.34 -7.23
N ILE A 129 0.19 9.84 -8.13
CA ILE A 129 0.75 8.48 -8.02
C ILE A 129 1.85 8.54 -6.95
N VAL A 130 1.81 7.61 -6.00
CA VAL A 130 2.82 7.48 -4.94
C VAL A 130 3.55 6.14 -4.97
N SER A 131 2.99 5.15 -5.67
CA SER A 131 3.67 3.89 -5.94
C SER A 131 3.27 3.34 -7.30
N ASP A 132 4.19 2.59 -7.88
CA ASP A 132 4.08 1.91 -9.17
C ASP A 132 4.71 0.52 -8.96
N ASP A 133 3.95 -0.40 -8.34
CA ASP A 133 4.47 -1.55 -7.57
C ASP A 133 5.23 -2.62 -8.40
N THR A 134 5.34 -2.43 -9.72
CA THR A 134 6.14 -3.28 -10.62
C THR A 134 7.09 -2.48 -11.52
N ALA A 135 7.28 -1.19 -11.23
CA ALA A 135 8.34 -0.40 -11.83
C ALA A 135 9.72 -0.95 -11.42
N PRO A 136 10.71 -0.96 -12.33
CA PRO A 136 12.09 -1.31 -12.00
C PRO A 136 12.74 -0.30 -11.03
#